data_AF-A0A4Z2J9H5-F1
#
_entry.id   AF-A0A4Z2J9H5-F1
#
_cell.length_a   1.000
_cell.length_b   1.000
_cell.length_c   1.000
_cell.angle_alpha   90.00
_cell.angle_beta   90.00
_cell.angle_gamma   90.00
#
_symmetry.space_group_name_H-M   'P 1'
#
loop_
_entity.id
_entity.type
_entity.pdbx_description
1 polymer ?
#
loop_
_entity_poly.entity_id
_entity_poly.type
_entity_poly.pdbx_seq_one_letter_code
_entity_poly.pdbx_strand_id
1 'polypeptide(L)'
;MLREWQMERPKLILSVQGGSDNFTLPRKVKQAFSKGLITAALSTGAWILTDGINTGVSKYVGEAVKTFGGHNLRKRNTVGITPWGVIDNNMDLIGRDVFRPYQPLGNPLSKRDCLNGFHSHFLLVDDGTLGKHGCQQGLRRKLEKHIHLQKIHPRLKQGVPVVCVVVEGGPAIVSAVLDYVSNVPPVPVFVFEGSGRAADLLAFLHKQTSIDR
;
A
#
# COMPACT_ATOMS: atom_id res chain seq x y z
N MET A 1 -15.11 1.28 7.55
CA MET A 1 -13.84 1.90 8.02
C MET A 1 -14.07 2.87 9.18
N LEU A 2 -14.67 4.05 8.99
CA LEU A 2 -14.81 5.02 10.11
C LEU A 2 -15.83 4.59 11.17
N ARG A 3 -17.01 4.10 10.78
CA ARG A 3 -18.07 3.69 11.72
C ARG A 3 -17.81 2.30 12.31
N GLU A 4 -17.81 1.28 11.46
CA GLU A 4 -17.73 -0.12 11.89
C GLU A 4 -16.36 -0.53 12.44
N TRP A 5 -15.27 -0.01 11.86
CA TRP A 5 -13.91 -0.32 12.34
C TRP A 5 -13.35 0.74 13.29
N GLN A 6 -14.10 1.82 13.52
CA GLN A 6 -13.72 2.93 14.40
C GLN A 6 -12.32 3.51 14.07
N MET A 7 -11.92 3.48 12.80
CA MET A 7 -10.65 4.05 12.37
C MET A 7 -10.70 5.58 12.45
N GLU A 8 -9.59 6.18 12.89
CA GLU A 8 -9.42 7.64 12.83
C GLU A 8 -9.46 8.12 11.38
N ARG A 9 -10.14 9.25 11.13
CA ARG A 9 -10.21 9.83 9.78
C ARG A 9 -8.80 10.24 9.30
N PRO A 10 -8.37 9.83 8.10
CA PRO A 10 -7.04 10.16 7.62
C PRO A 10 -6.94 11.64 7.30
N LYS A 11 -5.75 12.22 7.56
CA LYS A 11 -5.39 13.56 7.06
C LYS A 11 -4.51 13.49 5.82
N LEU A 12 -4.05 12.29 5.46
CA LEU A 12 -3.21 11.99 4.30
C LEU A 12 -3.40 10.51 3.93
N ILE A 13 -3.30 10.17 2.66
CA ILE A 13 -3.17 8.79 2.18
C ILE A 13 -1.78 8.59 1.60
N LEU A 14 -1.05 7.61 2.12
CA LEU A 14 0.21 7.12 1.57
C LEU A 14 -0.09 5.82 0.80
N SER A 15 -0.28 5.94 -0.50
CA SER A 15 -0.58 4.81 -1.37
C SER A 15 0.73 4.18 -1.86
N VAL A 16 1.13 3.06 -1.24
CA VAL A 16 2.41 2.41 -1.55
C VAL A 16 2.23 1.44 -2.72
N GLN A 17 3.02 1.65 -3.75
CA GLN A 17 3.10 0.89 -4.99
C GLN A 17 4.54 0.36 -5.15
N GLY A 18 4.71 -0.79 -5.78
CA GLY A 18 6.05 -1.36 -5.94
C GLY A 18 6.06 -2.80 -6.44
N GLY A 19 7.22 -3.45 -6.31
CA GLY A 19 7.36 -4.86 -6.67
C GLY A 19 6.42 -5.76 -5.86
N SER A 20 5.71 -6.65 -6.56
CA SER A 20 4.86 -7.68 -5.93
C SER A 20 5.69 -8.89 -5.48
N ASP A 21 6.70 -9.27 -6.26
CA ASP A 21 7.61 -10.37 -5.93
C ASP A 21 8.63 -9.98 -4.85
N ASN A 22 9.25 -10.95 -4.20
CA ASN A 22 10.34 -10.68 -3.25
C ASN A 22 11.57 -10.11 -3.97
N PHE A 23 12.09 -9.01 -3.46
CA PHE A 23 13.34 -8.37 -3.88
C PHE A 23 14.12 -7.92 -2.65
N THR A 24 15.42 -7.62 -2.82
CA THR A 24 16.29 -7.14 -1.76
C THR A 24 16.57 -5.65 -1.92
N LEU A 25 16.16 -4.84 -0.94
CA LEU A 25 16.53 -3.44 -0.89
C LEU A 25 17.94 -3.24 -0.32
N PRO A 26 18.76 -2.35 -0.90
CA PRO A 26 19.99 -1.91 -0.26
C PRO A 26 19.72 -1.37 1.14
N ARG A 27 20.60 -1.67 2.11
CA ARG A 27 20.40 -1.34 3.53
C ARG A 27 20.01 0.13 3.77
N LYS A 28 20.69 1.05 3.07
CA LYS A 28 20.42 2.50 3.18
C LYS A 28 19.00 2.85 2.69
N VAL A 29 18.59 2.30 1.54
CA VAL A 29 17.25 2.52 0.96
C VAL A 29 16.16 1.91 1.84
N LYS A 30 16.36 0.67 2.32
CA LYS A 30 15.44 0.01 3.27
C LYS A 30 15.24 0.88 4.51
N GLN A 31 16.32 1.38 5.11
CA GLN A 31 16.23 2.20 6.31
C GLN A 31 15.53 3.54 6.06
N ALA A 32 15.86 4.22 4.96
CA ALA A 32 15.21 5.48 4.58
C ALA A 32 13.72 5.29 4.32
N PHE A 33 13.34 4.27 3.53
CA PHE A 33 11.96 3.91 3.25
C PHE A 33 11.19 3.58 4.52
N SER A 34 11.65 2.59 5.29
CA SER A 34 10.93 2.10 6.46
C SER A 34 10.77 3.18 7.54
N LYS A 35 11.83 3.91 7.87
CA LYS A 35 11.74 4.96 8.89
C LYS A 35 10.93 6.16 8.39
N GLY A 36 11.17 6.60 7.15
CA GLY A 36 10.49 7.75 6.56
C GLY A 36 8.99 7.54 6.43
N LEU A 37 8.57 6.39 5.87
CA LEU A 37 7.16 6.05 5.68
C LEU A 37 6.38 6.08 7.01
N ILE A 38 6.92 5.42 8.04
CA ILE A 38 6.24 5.32 9.34
C ILE A 38 6.25 6.66 10.06
N THR A 39 7.36 7.41 9.98
CA THR A 39 7.43 8.76 10.57
C THR A 39 6.39 9.69 9.94
N ALA A 40 6.27 9.69 8.61
CA ALA A 40 5.28 10.49 7.90
C ALA A 40 3.85 10.09 8.26
N ALA A 41 3.57 8.79 8.35
CA ALA A 41 2.24 8.30 8.71
C ALA A 41 1.84 8.72 10.14
N LEU A 42 2.75 8.57 11.11
CA LEU A 42 2.50 8.92 12.50
C LEU A 42 2.38 10.43 12.73
N SER A 43 3.23 11.24 12.09
CA SER A 43 3.23 12.69 12.27
C SER A 43 1.99 13.37 11.67
N THR A 44 1.42 12.79 10.61
CA THR A 44 0.26 13.36 9.92
C THR A 44 -1.06 12.68 10.27
N GLY A 45 -1.05 11.49 10.87
CA GLY A 45 -2.25 10.66 10.98
C GLY A 45 -2.69 10.12 9.61
N ALA A 46 -1.73 9.71 8.78
CA ALA A 46 -2.01 9.15 7.48
C ALA A 46 -2.53 7.71 7.58
N TRP A 47 -3.28 7.28 6.56
CA TRP A 47 -3.43 5.86 6.29
C TRP A 47 -2.37 5.41 5.27
N ILE A 48 -1.85 4.20 5.45
CA ILE A 48 -0.96 3.55 4.50
C ILE A 48 -1.76 2.49 3.76
N LEU A 49 -1.84 2.59 2.43
CA LEU A 49 -2.51 1.61 1.58
C LEU A 49 -1.46 0.76 0.84
N THR A 50 -1.63 -0.55 0.86
CA THR A 50 -0.79 -1.53 0.15
C THR A 50 -1.65 -2.66 -0.40
N ASP A 51 -1.02 -3.65 -1.06
CA ASP A 51 -1.71 -4.88 -1.47
C ASP A 51 -1.89 -5.89 -0.31
N GLY A 52 -1.30 -5.64 0.87
CA GLY A 52 -1.52 -6.43 2.09
C GLY A 52 -0.87 -7.82 2.13
N ILE A 53 -0.23 -8.26 1.06
CA ILE A 53 0.44 -9.57 0.98
C ILE A 53 1.83 -9.54 1.64
N ASN A 54 2.33 -10.71 2.05
CA ASN A 54 3.61 -10.87 2.74
C ASN A 54 4.81 -11.04 1.80
N THR A 55 4.72 -10.44 0.62
CA THR A 55 5.72 -10.44 -0.45
C THR A 55 5.98 -9.01 -0.93
N GLY A 56 7.12 -8.81 -1.61
CA GLY A 56 7.48 -7.55 -2.25
C GLY A 56 7.44 -6.31 -1.35
N VAL A 57 6.95 -5.19 -1.88
CA VAL A 57 6.92 -3.91 -1.18
C VAL A 57 6.02 -3.95 0.06
N SER A 58 4.91 -4.70 0.01
CA SER A 58 3.97 -4.84 1.12
C SER A 58 4.63 -5.51 2.33
N LYS A 59 5.51 -6.50 2.10
CA LYS A 59 6.35 -7.08 3.16
C LYS A 59 7.23 -6.03 3.85
N TYR A 60 7.91 -5.17 3.07
CA TYR A 60 8.73 -4.10 3.62
C TYR A 60 7.92 -3.08 4.43
N VAL A 61 6.69 -2.78 4.00
CA VAL A 61 5.76 -1.94 4.79
C VAL A 61 5.42 -2.62 6.11
N GLY A 62 5.07 -3.91 6.09
CA GLY A 62 4.79 -4.67 7.31
C GLY A 62 5.97 -4.70 8.29
N GLU A 63 7.19 -4.94 7.79
CA GLU A 63 8.42 -4.88 8.59
C GLU A 63 8.67 -3.49 9.16
N ALA A 64 8.41 -2.43 8.37
CA ALA A 64 8.53 -1.05 8.83
C ALA A 64 7.54 -0.75 9.96
N VAL A 65 6.28 -1.16 9.78
CA VAL A 65 5.23 -1.04 10.79
C VAL A 65 5.58 -1.80 12.07
N LYS A 66 6.17 -3.01 11.95
CA LYS A 66 6.68 -3.76 13.10
C LYS A 66 7.79 -3.02 13.84
N THR A 67 8.76 -2.50 13.10
CA THR A 67 10.03 -1.98 13.65
C THR A 67 9.89 -0.55 14.17
N PHE A 68 9.21 0.31 13.43
CA PHE A 68 9.08 1.75 13.72
C PHE A 68 7.67 2.14 14.16
N GLY A 69 6.68 1.27 13.97
CA GLY A 69 5.33 1.53 14.46
C GLY A 69 5.28 1.41 15.97
N GLY A 70 4.65 2.38 16.63
CA GLY A 70 4.45 2.34 18.09
C GLY A 70 3.72 1.07 18.55
N HIS A 71 3.80 0.78 19.85
CA HIS A 71 3.23 -0.43 20.46
C HIS A 71 1.71 -0.54 20.33
N ASN A 72 1.01 0.58 20.14
CA ASN A 72 -0.45 0.58 19.99
C ASN A 72 -0.85 0.18 18.56
N LEU A 73 -1.10 -1.12 18.37
CA LEU A 73 -1.52 -1.69 17.09
C LEU A 73 -2.80 -1.04 16.52
N ARG A 74 -3.72 -0.59 17.39
CA ARG A 74 -4.98 0.05 16.98
C ARG A 74 -4.81 1.45 16.41
N LYS A 75 -3.67 2.10 16.67
CA LYS A 75 -3.31 3.41 16.08
C LYS A 75 -2.61 3.27 14.73
N ARG A 76 -2.32 2.05 14.28
CA ARG A 76 -1.71 1.80 12.98
C ARG A 76 -2.84 1.77 11.96
N ASN A 77 -2.81 2.67 10.98
CA ASN A 77 -3.79 2.72 9.91
C ASN A 77 -3.21 2.15 8.61
N THR A 78 -2.64 0.95 8.67
CA THR A 78 -2.07 0.25 7.52
C THR A 78 -3.09 -0.73 6.98
N VAL A 79 -3.62 -0.49 5.78
CA VAL A 79 -4.72 -1.23 5.16
C VAL A 79 -4.20 -1.98 3.94
N GLY A 80 -4.37 -3.30 3.94
CA GLY A 80 -4.13 -4.15 2.79
C GLY A 80 -5.38 -4.24 1.91
N ILE A 81 -5.28 -3.90 0.64
CA ILE A 81 -6.35 -4.10 -0.35
C ILE A 81 -5.92 -5.28 -1.20
N THR A 82 -6.42 -6.47 -0.89
CA THR A 82 -5.82 -7.73 -1.33
C THR A 82 -6.77 -8.49 -2.25
N PRO A 83 -6.34 -8.98 -3.42
CA PRO A 83 -7.15 -9.90 -4.22
C PRO A 83 -7.45 -11.20 -3.43
N TRP A 84 -8.71 -11.59 -3.34
CA TRP A 84 -9.14 -12.78 -2.60
C TRP A 84 -8.57 -14.08 -3.19
N GLY A 85 -8.55 -14.17 -4.52
CA GLY A 85 -8.12 -15.36 -5.25
C GLY A 85 -6.63 -15.70 -5.13
N VAL A 86 -5.78 -14.78 -4.65
CA VAL A 86 -4.34 -15.01 -4.48
C VAL A 86 -3.95 -15.42 -3.06
N ILE A 87 -4.89 -15.38 -2.11
CA ILE A 87 -4.59 -15.64 -0.70
C ILE A 87 -4.54 -17.14 -0.45
N ASP A 88 -3.43 -17.60 0.12
CA ASP A 88 -3.27 -18.96 0.60
C ASP A 88 -4.16 -19.19 1.83
N ASN A 89 -4.82 -20.35 1.90
CA ASN A 89 -5.81 -20.70 2.92
C ASN A 89 -6.95 -19.67 3.09
N ASN A 90 -7.36 -19.03 1.99
CA ASN A 90 -8.47 -18.07 2.02
C ASN A 90 -9.79 -18.71 2.51
N MET A 91 -10.02 -20.00 2.25
CA MET A 91 -11.20 -20.73 2.73
C MET A 91 -11.36 -20.70 4.26
N ASP A 92 -10.27 -20.63 5.03
CA ASP A 92 -10.30 -20.57 6.49
C ASP A 92 -10.90 -19.26 7.01
N LEU A 93 -10.86 -18.21 6.19
CA LEU A 93 -11.43 -16.89 6.49
C LEU A 93 -12.95 -16.83 6.23
N ILE A 94 -13.55 -17.87 5.64
CA ILE A 94 -14.99 -17.87 5.34
C ILE A 94 -15.79 -18.14 6.61
N GLY A 95 -16.65 -17.20 6.96
CA GLY A 95 -17.58 -17.32 8.06
C GLY A 95 -18.52 -16.13 8.11
N ARG A 96 -19.73 -16.35 8.63
CA ARG A 96 -20.71 -15.29 8.86
C ARG A 96 -20.73 -14.98 10.35
N ASP A 97 -20.48 -13.73 10.71
CA ASP A 97 -20.53 -13.24 12.10
C ASP A 97 -19.66 -14.05 13.08
N VAL A 98 -18.55 -14.62 12.60
CA VAL A 98 -17.63 -15.44 13.39
C VAL A 98 -16.18 -14.96 13.24
N PHE A 99 -15.41 -15.12 14.31
CA PHE A 99 -13.96 -14.94 14.26
C PHE A 99 -13.30 -16.15 13.59
N ARG A 100 -12.48 -15.88 12.58
CA ARG A 100 -11.67 -16.89 11.90
C ARG A 100 -10.19 -16.64 12.13
N PRO A 101 -9.48 -17.53 12.86
CA PRO A 101 -8.04 -17.41 12.97
C PRO A 101 -7.42 -17.65 11.58
N TYR A 102 -6.49 -16.80 11.20
CA TYR A 102 -5.67 -16.97 10.01
C TYR A 102 -4.22 -17.02 10.41
N GLN A 103 -3.53 -18.07 9.97
CA GLN A 103 -2.11 -18.20 10.21
C GLN A 103 -1.36 -17.84 8.93
N PRO A 104 -0.56 -16.76 8.92
CA PRO A 104 0.22 -16.34 7.76
C PRO A 104 1.48 -17.21 7.62
N LEU A 105 1.29 -18.53 7.50
CA LEU A 105 2.34 -19.49 7.20
C LEU A 105 2.41 -19.65 5.69
N GLY A 106 3.50 -19.16 5.10
CA GLY A 106 3.80 -19.44 3.69
C GLY A 106 4.01 -20.93 3.49
N ASN A 107 3.25 -21.53 2.59
CA ASN A 107 3.54 -22.86 2.09
C ASN A 107 4.58 -22.74 0.96
N PRO A 108 5.81 -23.28 1.11
CA PRO A 108 6.85 -23.19 0.08
C PRO A 108 6.45 -23.82 -1.27
N LEU A 109 5.44 -24.69 -1.28
CA LEU A 109 4.91 -25.34 -2.47
C LEU A 109 3.71 -24.59 -3.07
N SER A 110 3.13 -23.63 -2.35
CA SER A 110 2.01 -22.84 -2.85
C SER A 110 2.51 -21.70 -3.74
N LYS A 111 1.81 -21.46 -4.84
CA LYS A 111 2.01 -20.28 -5.70
C LYS A 111 1.15 -19.09 -5.25
N ARG A 112 0.49 -19.20 -4.09
CA ARG A 112 -0.37 -18.18 -3.51
C ARG A 112 0.40 -17.39 -2.44
N ASP A 113 -0.06 -16.19 -2.17
CA ASP A 113 0.52 -15.29 -1.18
C ASP A 113 -0.18 -15.42 0.17
N CYS A 114 0.54 -15.16 1.26
CA CYS A 114 -0.08 -14.99 2.58
C CYS A 114 -0.37 -13.53 2.87
N LEU A 115 -1.40 -13.27 3.69
CA LEU A 115 -1.61 -11.94 4.26
C LEU A 115 -0.43 -11.54 5.17
N ASN A 116 -0.06 -10.26 5.17
CA ASN A 116 1.00 -9.75 6.01
C ASN A 116 0.48 -9.43 7.42
N GLY A 117 0.95 -10.18 8.44
CA GLY A 117 0.47 -10.06 9.82
C GLY A 117 0.76 -8.73 10.54
N PHE A 118 1.43 -7.77 9.90
CA PHE A 118 1.66 -6.43 10.47
C PHE A 118 0.78 -5.34 9.86
N HIS A 119 -0.12 -5.71 8.93
CA HIS A 119 -1.22 -4.84 8.52
C HIS A 119 -2.34 -4.87 9.56
N SER A 120 -2.99 -3.73 9.73
CA SER A 120 -4.03 -3.55 10.75
C SER A 120 -5.42 -3.95 10.27
N HIS A 121 -5.69 -3.78 8.97
CA HIS A 121 -6.98 -4.00 8.35
C HIS A 121 -6.80 -4.56 6.94
N PHE A 122 -7.79 -5.31 6.47
CA PHE A 122 -7.81 -5.88 5.13
C PHE A 122 -9.15 -5.64 4.43
N LEU A 123 -9.07 -5.31 3.14
CA LEU A 123 -10.17 -5.34 2.20
C LEU A 123 -9.87 -6.45 1.19
N LEU A 124 -10.58 -7.57 1.30
CA LEU A 124 -10.39 -8.73 0.42
C LEU A 124 -11.31 -8.58 -0.80
N VAL A 125 -10.72 -8.43 -1.98
CA VAL A 125 -11.43 -8.10 -3.22
C VAL A 125 -11.57 -9.35 -4.08
N ASP A 126 -12.80 -9.77 -4.32
CA ASP A 126 -13.11 -10.95 -5.11
C ASP A 126 -13.67 -10.56 -6.49
N ASP A 127 -13.18 -11.22 -7.52
CA ASP A 127 -13.68 -11.16 -8.90
C ASP A 127 -14.04 -12.55 -9.45
N GLY A 128 -14.03 -13.58 -8.58
CA GLY A 128 -14.28 -14.98 -8.93
C GLY A 128 -13.08 -15.71 -9.52
N THR A 129 -11.95 -15.04 -9.76
CA THR A 129 -10.75 -15.68 -10.31
C THR A 129 -9.85 -16.24 -9.22
N LEU A 130 -9.09 -17.29 -9.56
CA LEU A 130 -8.11 -17.90 -8.66
C LEU A 130 -6.69 -17.60 -9.15
N GLY A 131 -5.81 -17.18 -8.24
CA GLY A 131 -4.40 -16.91 -8.50
C GLY A 131 -4.11 -15.72 -9.42
N LYS A 132 -5.10 -14.88 -9.73
CA LYS A 132 -4.88 -13.68 -10.55
C LYS A 132 -4.80 -12.43 -9.69
N HIS A 133 -3.80 -11.61 -9.97
CA HIS A 133 -3.64 -10.29 -9.38
C HIS A 133 -4.34 -9.23 -10.24
N GLY A 134 -4.63 -8.07 -9.64
CA GLY A 134 -5.02 -6.85 -10.36
C GLY A 134 -6.48 -6.45 -10.17
N CYS A 135 -7.37 -7.37 -9.77
CA CYS A 135 -8.79 -7.08 -9.57
C CYS A 135 -9.03 -6.00 -8.49
N GLN A 136 -8.12 -5.90 -7.51
CA GLN A 136 -8.17 -4.91 -6.44
C GLN A 136 -7.91 -3.47 -6.90
N GLN A 137 -7.25 -3.26 -8.06
CA GLN A 137 -6.79 -1.93 -8.49
C GLN A 137 -7.95 -0.96 -8.74
N GLY A 138 -9.06 -1.45 -9.28
CA GLY A 138 -10.26 -0.65 -9.49
C GLY A 138 -10.87 -0.17 -8.17
N LEU A 139 -10.95 -1.06 -7.16
CA LEU A 139 -11.43 -0.71 -5.83
C LEU A 139 -10.48 0.29 -5.15
N ARG A 140 -9.17 0.06 -5.23
CA ARG A 140 -8.14 0.93 -4.67
C ARG A 140 -8.29 2.38 -5.17
N ARG A 141 -8.37 2.58 -6.48
CA ARG A 141 -8.58 3.93 -7.07
C ARG A 141 -9.89 4.57 -6.63
N LYS A 142 -10.99 3.80 -6.59
CA LYS A 142 -12.30 4.31 -6.13
C LYS A 142 -12.25 4.70 -4.65
N LEU A 143 -11.56 3.92 -3.82
CA LEU A 143 -11.39 4.20 -2.40
C LEU A 143 -10.54 5.45 -2.17
N GLU A 144 -9.39 5.57 -2.84
CA GLU A 144 -8.53 6.76 -2.78
C GLU A 144 -9.30 8.02 -3.19
N LYS A 145 -10.02 7.97 -4.32
CA LYS A 145 -10.87 9.07 -4.78
C LYS A 145 -11.98 9.41 -3.79
N HIS A 146 -12.63 8.40 -3.21
CA HIS A 146 -13.69 8.60 -2.24
C HIS A 146 -13.16 9.26 -0.96
N ILE A 147 -12.00 8.83 -0.47
CA ILE A 147 -11.35 9.43 0.71
C ILE A 147 -10.89 10.86 0.41
N HIS A 148 -10.36 11.11 -0.79
CA HIS A 148 -9.95 12.44 -1.22
C HIS A 148 -11.10 13.45 -1.14
N LEU A 149 -12.31 13.05 -1.49
CA LEU A 149 -13.50 13.92 -1.40
C LEU A 149 -13.95 14.21 0.04
N GLN A 150 -13.44 13.49 1.04
CA GLN A 150 -13.76 13.74 2.44
C GLN A 150 -13.01 14.97 2.95
N LYS A 151 -13.69 15.79 3.75
CA LYS A 151 -13.07 16.97 4.37
C LYS A 151 -12.21 16.56 5.55
N ILE A 152 -10.96 17.04 5.58
CA ILE A 152 -10.07 16.90 6.73
C ILE A 152 -10.62 17.70 7.92
N HIS A 153 -11.12 18.91 7.64
CA HIS A 153 -11.65 19.82 8.66
C HIS A 153 -12.93 20.50 8.15
N PRO A 154 -14.00 20.66 8.95
CA PRO A 154 -15.27 21.23 8.50
C PRO A 154 -15.16 22.62 7.88
N ARG A 155 -14.21 23.43 8.38
CA ARG A 155 -13.97 24.81 7.95
C ARG A 155 -13.02 24.97 6.75
N LEU A 156 -12.29 23.91 6.38
CA LEU A 156 -11.38 23.93 5.24
C LEU A 156 -12.05 23.23 4.05
N LYS A 157 -12.03 23.86 2.88
CA LYS A 157 -12.49 23.23 1.62
C LYS A 157 -11.41 22.31 1.03
N GLN A 158 -10.66 21.61 1.88
CA GLN A 158 -9.58 20.73 1.45
C GLN A 158 -9.95 19.27 1.68
N GLY A 159 -9.87 18.50 0.61
CA GLY A 159 -9.97 17.06 0.62
C GLY A 159 -8.77 16.40 1.27
N VAL A 160 -8.86 15.11 1.59
CA VAL A 160 -7.70 14.34 2.06
C VAL A 160 -6.69 14.20 0.91
N PRO A 161 -5.46 14.71 1.01
CA PRO A 161 -4.45 14.51 -0.04
C PRO A 161 -4.07 13.04 -0.16
N VAL A 162 -3.79 12.62 -1.38
CA VAL A 162 -3.23 11.30 -1.69
C VAL A 162 -1.82 11.53 -2.22
N VAL A 163 -0.89 10.67 -1.80
CA VAL A 163 0.48 10.63 -2.30
C VAL A 163 0.78 9.18 -2.68
N CYS A 164 1.28 8.98 -3.89
CA CYS A 164 1.78 7.68 -4.33
C CYS A 164 3.24 7.53 -3.91
N VAL A 165 3.59 6.38 -3.32
CA VAL A 165 4.96 6.05 -2.92
C VAL A 165 5.40 4.84 -3.72
N VAL A 166 6.47 4.97 -4.51
CA VAL A 166 6.97 3.93 -5.40
C VAL A 166 8.29 3.38 -4.90
N VAL A 167 8.35 2.06 -4.72
CA VAL A 167 9.56 1.32 -4.38
C VAL A 167 9.70 0.16 -5.35
N GLU A 168 10.82 0.13 -6.07
CA GLU A 168 11.13 -0.90 -7.04
C GLU A 168 10.04 -0.96 -8.15
N GLY A 169 9.53 -2.12 -8.53
CA GLY A 169 8.40 -2.28 -9.45
C GLY A 169 8.73 -2.82 -10.83
N GLY A 170 7.79 -3.56 -11.42
CA GLY A 170 7.82 -3.96 -12.83
C GLY A 170 7.09 -2.97 -13.74
N PRO A 171 6.83 -3.33 -15.02
CA PRO A 171 6.16 -2.46 -15.99
C PRO A 171 4.80 -1.92 -15.54
N ALA A 172 4.03 -2.71 -14.78
CA ALA A 172 2.74 -2.30 -14.24
C ALA A 172 2.83 -1.03 -13.34
N ILE A 173 3.98 -0.81 -12.68
CA ILE A 173 4.21 0.37 -11.86
C ILE A 173 4.37 1.62 -12.72
N VAL A 174 4.91 1.53 -13.93
CA VAL A 174 4.98 2.66 -14.87
C VAL A 174 3.57 3.10 -15.26
N SER A 175 2.69 2.15 -15.60
CA SER A 175 1.28 2.43 -15.89
C SER A 175 0.56 3.02 -14.67
N ALA A 176 0.79 2.48 -13.47
CA ALA A 176 0.20 3.02 -12.25
C ALA A 176 0.66 4.46 -11.98
N VAL A 177 1.95 4.75 -12.15
CA VAL A 177 2.49 6.11 -12.00
C VAL A 177 1.87 7.07 -13.02
N LEU A 178 1.74 6.65 -14.28
CA LEU A 178 1.03 7.43 -15.31
C LEU A 178 -0.40 7.74 -14.87
N ASP A 179 -1.16 6.75 -14.41
CA ASP A 179 -2.51 6.94 -13.90
C ASP A 179 -2.55 7.97 -12.76
N TYR A 180 -1.58 7.93 -11.82
CA TYR A 180 -1.50 8.88 -10.72
C TYR A 180 -1.23 10.31 -11.18
N VAL A 181 -0.23 10.52 -12.05
CA VAL A 181 0.17 11.86 -12.51
C VAL A 181 -0.81 12.46 -13.51
N SER A 182 -1.56 11.62 -14.23
CA SER A 182 -2.61 12.06 -15.16
C SER A 182 -3.97 12.32 -14.48
N ASN A 183 -4.11 12.06 -13.18
CA ASN A 183 -5.33 12.42 -12.44
C ASN A 183 -5.58 13.94 -12.44
N VAL A 184 -6.83 14.31 -12.16
CA VAL A 184 -7.24 15.70 -11.98
C VAL A 184 -7.85 15.88 -10.58
N PRO A 185 -7.15 16.52 -9.63
CA PRO A 185 -5.78 17.03 -9.73
C PRO A 185 -4.72 15.89 -9.77
N PRO A 186 -3.51 16.14 -10.32
CA PRO A 186 -2.43 15.17 -10.32
C PRO A 186 -2.07 14.71 -8.91
N VAL A 187 -1.83 13.41 -8.74
CA VAL A 187 -1.36 12.84 -7.48
C VAL A 187 0.17 12.88 -7.45
N PRO A 188 0.79 13.52 -6.44
CA PRO A 188 2.24 13.51 -6.29
C PRO A 188 2.79 12.10 -6.11
N VAL A 189 3.92 11.81 -6.75
CA VAL A 189 4.59 10.50 -6.71
C VAL A 189 5.98 10.65 -6.08
N PHE A 190 6.20 9.98 -4.95
CA PHE A 190 7.53 9.84 -4.32
C PHE A 190 8.19 8.56 -4.79
N VAL A 191 9.31 8.69 -5.48
CA VAL A 191 10.08 7.54 -6.00
C VAL A 191 11.31 7.32 -5.12
N PHE A 192 11.49 6.10 -4.62
CA PHE A 192 12.69 5.72 -3.87
C PHE A 192 13.78 5.24 -4.82
N GLU A 193 14.65 6.15 -5.26
CA GLU A 193 15.83 5.81 -6.06
C GLU A 193 16.77 4.84 -5.31
N GLY A 194 17.40 3.95 -6.08
CA GLY A 194 18.25 2.86 -5.59
C GLY A 194 17.45 1.66 -5.11
N SER A 195 16.12 1.65 -5.30
CA SER A 195 15.28 0.50 -4.99
C SER A 195 15.19 -0.51 -6.13
N GLY A 196 15.60 -0.14 -7.35
CA GLY A 196 15.68 -1.03 -8.50
C GLY A 196 14.56 -0.85 -9.52
N ARG A 197 14.74 -1.48 -10.69
CA ARG A 197 13.74 -1.63 -11.77
C ARG A 197 13.00 -0.32 -12.11
N ALA A 198 11.66 -0.32 -12.07
CA ALA A 198 10.84 0.80 -12.53
C ALA A 198 11.09 2.09 -11.73
N ALA A 199 11.31 2.01 -10.42
CA ALA A 199 11.63 3.18 -9.60
C ALA A 199 12.91 3.88 -10.06
N ASP A 200 13.98 3.13 -10.31
CA ASP A 200 15.25 3.71 -10.75
C ASP A 200 15.17 4.28 -12.17
N LEU A 201 14.40 3.62 -13.05
CA LEU A 201 14.12 4.15 -14.39
C LEU A 201 13.39 5.51 -14.30
N LEU A 202 12.34 5.61 -13.48
CA LEU A 202 11.60 6.86 -13.30
C LEU A 202 12.49 7.96 -12.70
N ALA A 203 13.31 7.62 -11.69
CA ALA A 203 14.25 8.56 -11.08
C ALA A 203 15.30 9.05 -12.08
N PHE A 204 15.87 8.15 -12.89
CA PHE A 204 16.82 8.49 -13.93
C PHE A 204 16.21 9.43 -14.98
N LEU A 205 15.03 9.08 -15.52
CA LEU A 205 14.34 9.90 -16.52
C LEU A 205 14.00 11.30 -15.99
N HIS A 206 13.52 11.39 -14.75
CA HIS A 206 13.24 12.67 -14.09
C HIS A 206 14.50 13.53 -14.01
N LYS A 207 15.65 12.95 -13.63
CA LYS A 207 16.92 13.69 -13.56
C LYS A 207 17.39 14.18 -14.92
N GLN A 208 17.35 13.33 -15.95
CA GLN A 208 17.79 13.72 -17.29
C GLN A 208 16.91 14.83 -17.88
N THR A 209 15.59 14.72 -17.74
CA THR A 209 14.65 15.73 -18.25
C THR A 209 14.59 17.00 -17.41
N SER A 210 15.08 16.96 -16.16
CA SER A 210 15.21 18.15 -15.31
C SER A 210 16.41 19.03 -15.64
N ILE A 211 17.43 18.48 -16.32
CA ILE A 211 18.62 19.23 -16.74
C ILE A 211 18.31 20.12 -17.97
N ASP A 212 17.28 19.77 -18.73
CA ASP A 212 16.81 20.50 -19.91
C ASP A 212 15.76 21.58 -19.61
N ARG A 213 15.55 21.94 -18.33
CA ARG A 213 14.64 23.02 -17.89
C ARG A 213 15.39 24.10 -17.14
#